data_AF-F0G0L6-F1
#
_entry.id   AF-F0G0L6-F1
#
_cell.length_a   1.000
_cell.length_b   1.000
_cell.length_c   1.000
_cell.angle_alpha   90.00
_cell.angle_beta   90.00
_cell.angle_gamma   90.00
#
_symmetry.space_group_name_H-M   'P 1'
#
loop_
_entity.id
_entity.type
_entity.pdbx_description
1 polymer ?
#
loop_
_entity_poly.entity_id
_entity_poly.type
_entity_poly.pdbx_seq_one_letter_code
_entity_poly.pdbx_strand_id
1 'polypeptide(L)'
;MLTRDYVEREIVHIQRMIAMLENDADAGEVVMAGAVRVSRPSYWRRRLEELMAMPDMPGHVRRMAEALLAKVDGMESRLEVAK
;
A
#
# COMPACT_ATOMS: atom_id res chain seq x y z
N MET A 1 11.51 9.93 -15.16
CA MET A 1 12.03 9.89 -13.77
C MET A 1 10.96 10.53 -12.89
N LEU A 2 10.45 9.82 -11.88
CA LEU A 2 9.49 10.41 -10.93
C LEU A 2 10.23 11.47 -10.09
N THR A 3 9.59 12.61 -9.82
CA THR A 3 10.20 13.66 -9.00
C THR A 3 10.11 13.27 -7.52
N ARG A 4 11.01 13.81 -6.70
CA ARG A 4 10.99 13.62 -5.25
C ARG A 4 9.62 13.98 -4.66
N ASP A 5 9.07 15.13 -5.03
CA ASP A 5 7.75 15.60 -4.60
C ASP A 5 6.62 14.64 -4.98
N TYR A 6 6.73 13.99 -6.14
CA TYR A 6 5.76 12.98 -6.54
C TYR A 6 5.81 11.76 -5.62
N VAL A 7 7.01 11.26 -5.32
CA VAL A 7 7.20 10.08 -4.46
C VAL A 7 6.67 10.35 -3.04
N GLU A 8 6.95 11.53 -2.49
CA GLU A 8 6.43 11.93 -1.17
C GLU A 8 4.90 11.98 -1.15
N ARG A 9 4.27 12.59 -2.16
CA ARG A 9 2.79 12.66 -2.26
C ARG A 9 2.17 11.27 -2.47
N GLU A 10 2.79 10.45 -3.30
CA GLU A 10 2.30 9.11 -3.61
C GLU A 10 2.35 8.21 -2.37
N ILE A 11 3.40 8.29 -1.55
CA ILE A 11 3.47 7.53 -0.30
C ILE A 11 2.38 7.94 0.69
N VAL A 12 2.07 9.23 0.82
CA VAL A 12 0.95 9.70 1.64
C VAL A 12 -0.39 9.22 1.08
N HIS A 13 -0.55 9.20 -0.24
CA HIS A 13 -1.75 8.66 -0.86
C HIS A 13 -1.91 7.15 -0.57
N ILE A 14 -0.86 6.37 -0.78
CA ILE A 14 -0.85 4.92 -0.50
C ILE A 14 -1.16 4.64 0.97
N GLN A 15 -0.59 5.42 1.90
CA GLN A 15 -0.89 5.29 3.33
C GLN A 15 -2.40 5.42 3.62
N ARG A 16 -3.07 6.40 3.01
CA ARG A 16 -4.52 6.59 3.17
C ARG A 16 -5.32 5.43 2.58
N MET A 17 -4.92 4.94 1.41
CA MET A 17 -5.58 3.80 0.76
C MET A 17 -5.45 2.53 1.59
N ILE A 18 -4.26 2.24 2.13
CA ILE A 18 -4.02 1.09 3.01
C ILE A 18 -4.86 1.22 4.28
N ALA A 19 -4.92 2.41 4.92
CA ALA A 19 -5.72 2.61 6.13
C ALA A 19 -7.22 2.37 5.89
N MET A 20 -7.75 2.77 4.72
CA MET A 20 -9.13 2.44 4.35
C MET A 20 -9.33 0.92 4.20
N LEU A 21 -8.40 0.22 3.54
CA LEU A 21 -8.47 -1.23 3.40
C LEU A 21 -8.34 -1.98 4.73
N GLU A 22 -7.55 -1.48 5.68
CA GLU A 22 -7.49 -2.02 7.05
C GLU A 22 -8.85 -1.93 7.72
N ASN A 23 -9.48 -0.77 7.69
CA ASN A 23 -10.79 -0.55 8.31
C ASN A 23 -11.90 -1.38 7.66
N ASP A 24 -11.92 -1.48 6.32
CA ASP A 24 -12.92 -2.28 5.60
C ASP A 24 -12.77 -3.78 5.93
N ALA A 25 -11.52 -4.28 6.00
CA ALA A 25 -11.25 -5.66 6.38
C ALA A 25 -11.66 -5.97 7.82
N ASP A 26 -11.41 -5.05 8.75
CA ASP A 26 -11.80 -5.19 10.16
C ASP A 26 -13.32 -5.09 10.35
N ALA A 27 -14.02 -4.34 9.49
CA ALA A 27 -15.48 -4.22 9.49
C ALA A 27 -16.21 -5.42 8.85
N GLY A 28 -15.49 -6.36 8.22
CA GLY A 28 -16.09 -7.48 7.49
C GLY A 28 -16.82 -7.06 6.20
N GLU A 29 -16.69 -5.80 5.80
CA GLU A 29 -17.21 -5.27 4.54
C GLU A 29 -16.30 -5.78 3.41
N VAL A 30 -16.76 -6.82 2.72
CA VAL A 30 -16.11 -7.35 1.53
C VAL A 30 -16.08 -6.25 0.46
N VAL A 31 -14.93 -5.56 0.39
CA VAL A 31 -14.34 -4.91 -0.77
C VAL A 31 -15.34 -4.37 -1.80
N MET A 32 -15.48 -3.03 -1.80
CA MET A 32 -16.19 -2.24 -2.81
C MET A 32 -15.97 -2.78 -4.24
N ALA A 33 -17.03 -3.40 -4.79
CA ALA A 33 -17.05 -4.13 -6.05
C ALA A 33 -16.72 -3.29 -7.32
N GLY A 34 -16.54 -1.98 -7.18
CA GLY A 34 -16.24 -1.07 -8.30
C GLY A 34 -14.75 -0.91 -8.64
N ALA A 35 -13.84 -1.22 -7.70
CA ALA A 35 -12.41 -0.90 -7.85
C ALA A 35 -11.51 -2.13 -7.61
N VAL A 36 -11.83 -3.23 -8.30
CA VAL A 36 -11.27 -4.60 -8.12
C VAL A 36 -9.75 -4.68 -8.04
N ARG A 37 -9.01 -3.72 -8.63
CA ARG A 37 -7.54 -3.72 -8.61
C ARG A 37 -6.97 -3.05 -7.37
N VAL A 38 -7.46 -1.86 -7.02
CA VAL A 38 -6.95 -1.06 -5.88
C VAL A 38 -7.42 -1.61 -4.53
N SER A 39 -8.38 -2.52 -4.53
CA SER A 39 -8.78 -3.25 -3.32
C SER A 39 -7.90 -4.44 -3.00
N ARG A 40 -6.99 -4.84 -3.89
CA ARG A 40 -6.09 -5.97 -3.68
C ARG A 40 -4.82 -5.48 -3.00
N PRO A 41 -4.44 -6.02 -1.83
CA PRO A 41 -3.16 -5.69 -1.19
C PRO A 41 -1.96 -5.85 -2.14
N SER A 42 -1.97 -6.87 -3.01
CA SER A 42 -0.91 -7.12 -4.01
C SER A 42 -0.69 -5.99 -5.01
N TYR A 43 -1.70 -5.17 -5.30
CA TYR A 43 -1.54 -3.98 -6.12
C TYR A 43 -0.68 -2.94 -5.41
N TRP A 44 -0.94 -2.69 -4.13
CA TRP A 44 -0.18 -1.73 -3.33
C TRP A 44 1.23 -2.22 -3.01
N ARG A 45 1.41 -3.54 -2.81
CA ARG A 45 2.74 -4.15 -2.66
C ARG A 45 3.65 -3.80 -3.83
N ARG A 46 3.22 -4.14 -5.05
CA ARG A 46 3.97 -3.84 -6.28
C ARG A 46 4.24 -2.34 -6.42
N ARG A 47 3.25 -1.50 -6.10
CA ARG A 47 3.39 -0.05 -6.21
C ARG A 47 4.44 0.51 -5.26
N LEU A 48 4.50 0.02 -4.03
CA LEU A 48 5.53 0.39 -3.05
C LEU A 48 6.93 -0.04 -3.51
N GLU A 49 7.06 -1.27 -4.02
CA GLU A 49 8.33 -1.79 -4.56
C GLU A 49 8.85 -0.92 -5.71
N GLU A 50 7.98 -0.51 -6.63
CA GLU A 50 8.32 0.42 -7.73
C GLU A 50 8.82 1.79 -7.22
N LEU A 51 8.17 2.34 -6.20
CA LEU A 51 8.57 3.62 -5.61
C LEU A 51 9.91 3.52 -4.86
N MET A 52 10.13 2.41 -4.15
CA MET A 52 11.34 2.17 -3.38
C MET A 52 12.58 1.91 -4.24
N ALA A 53 12.37 1.50 -5.50
CA ALA A 53 13.41 1.35 -6.50
C ALA A 53 13.92 2.69 -7.07
N MET A 54 13.27 3.82 -6.76
CA MET A 54 13.72 5.14 -7.19
C MET A 54 15.07 5.49 -6.53
N PRO A 55 16.05 5.95 -7.33
CA PRO A 55 17.29 6.48 -6.77
C PRO A 55 17.00 7.74 -5.95
N ASP A 56 17.84 7.99 -4.94
CA ASP A 56 17.77 9.19 -4.09
C ASP A 56 16.45 9.39 -3.33
N MET A 57 15.69 8.31 -3.11
CA MET A 57 14.52 8.33 -2.24
C MET A 57 14.93 8.81 -0.84
N PRO A 58 14.32 9.89 -0.31
CA PRO A 58 14.68 10.40 1.01
C PRO A 58 14.47 9.33 2.08
N GLY A 59 15.43 9.20 3.01
CA GLY A 59 15.42 8.10 3.98
C GLY A 59 14.17 8.03 4.87
N HIS A 60 13.52 9.17 5.16
CA HIS A 60 12.26 9.18 5.89
C HIS A 60 11.10 8.59 5.07
N VAL A 61 11.05 8.87 3.76
CA VAL A 61 10.06 8.34 2.83
C VAL A 61 10.26 6.83 2.64
N ARG A 62 11.52 6.38 2.58
CA ARG A 62 11.86 4.95 2.52
C ARG A 62 11.33 4.20 3.74
N ARG A 63 11.57 4.71 4.96
CA ARG A 63 11.03 4.10 6.19
C ARG A 63 9.50 4.06 6.22
N MET A 64 8.85 5.09 5.71
CA MET A 64 7.38 5.08 5.57
C MET A 64 6.93 3.99 4.59
N ALA A 65 7.58 3.86 3.43
CA ALA A 65 7.27 2.83 2.44
C ALA A 65 7.47 1.42 3.00
N GLU A 66 8.55 1.16 3.73
CA GLU A 66 8.83 -0.12 4.40
C GLU A 66 7.74 -0.48 5.43
N ALA A 67 7.30 0.48 6.24
CA ALA A 67 6.22 0.28 7.20
C ALA A 67 4.88 -0.04 6.50
N LEU A 68 4.60 0.61 5.38
CA LEU A 68 3.41 0.32 4.56
C LEU A 68 3.49 -1.06 3.91
N LEU A 69 4.69 -1.48 3.46
CA LEU A 69 4.89 -2.80 2.88
C LEU A 69 4.61 -3.90 3.92
N ALA A 70 5.10 -3.74 5.15
CA ALA A 70 4.81 -4.68 6.24
C ALA A 70 3.30 -4.80 6.55
N LYS A 71 2.56 -3.69 6.48
CA LYS A 71 1.09 -3.69 6.64
C LYS A 71 0.39 -4.47 5.54
N VAL A 72 0.78 -4.24 4.29
CA VAL A 72 0.24 -4.94 3.11
C VAL A 72 0.52 -6.43 3.18
N ASP A 73 1.74 -6.82 3.56
CA ASP A 73 2.13 -8.24 3.73
C ASP A 73 1.28 -8.94 4.80
N GLY A 74 0.98 -8.22 5.89
CA GLY A 74 0.06 -8.69 6.93
C GLY A 74 -1.39 -8.83 6.45
N MET A 75 -1.86 -8.00 5.50
CA MET A 75 -3.17 -8.16 4.88
C MET A 75 -3.21 -9.37 3.95
N GLU A 76 -2.20 -9.55 3.10
CA GLU A 76 -2.10 -10.70 2.18
C GLU A 76 -2.13 -12.02 2.96
N SER A 77 -1.35 -12.11 4.04
CA SER A 77 -1.31 -13.29 4.90
C SER A 77 -2.68 -13.61 5.52
N ARG A 78 -3.43 -12.60 5.95
CA ARG A 78 -4.79 -12.78 6.51
C ARG A 78 -5.78 -13.27 5.45
N LEU A 79 -5.68 -12.77 4.22
CA LEU A 79 -6.53 -13.20 3.11
C LEU A 79 -6.22 -14.64 2.65
N GLU A 80 -4.97 -15.09 2.78
CA GLU A 80 -4.60 -16.49 2.50
C GLU A 80 -5.16 -17.46 3.55
N VAL A 81 -5.16 -17.07 4.83
CA VAL A 81 -5.74 -17.88 5.92
C VAL A 81 -7.28 -17.95 5.85
N ALA A 82 -7.93 -16.95 5.25
CA ALA A 82 -9.39 -16.90 5.13
C ALA A 82 -9.97 -17.70 3.94
N LYS A 83 -9.13 -18.31 3.09
CA LYS A 83 -9.55 -19.20 1.99
C LYS A 83 -9.67 -20.65 2.44
#